data_AF-A0A257N4E9-F1
#
_entry.id   AF-A0A257N4E9-F1
#
_cell.length_a   1.000
_cell.length_b   1.000
_cell.length_c   1.000
_cell.angle_alpha   90.00
_cell.angle_beta   90.00
_cell.angle_gamma   90.00
#
_symmetry.space_group_name_H-M   'P 1'
#
loop_
_entity.id
_entity.type
_entity.pdbx_description
1 polymer ?
#
loop_
_entity_poly.entity_id
_entity_poly.type
_entity_poly.pdbx_seq_one_letter_code
_entity_poly.pdbx_strand_id
1 'polypeptide(L)'
;MSFDFKRMIKFEHNVGEKEKKYRMYAGAALIAISIFTASIALLLIGLVLVATGFFGFCPINGGLNRNTCCTGESPEASNTPEENN
;
A
#
# COMPACT_ATOMS: atom_id res chain seq x y z
N MET A 1 2.97 -13.75 17.72
CA MET A 1 1.67 -13.08 17.57
C MET A 1 0.84 -13.91 16.61
N SER A 2 -0.39 -14.28 16.97
CA SER A 2 -1.31 -15.00 16.08
C SER A 2 -1.86 -14.03 15.04
N PHE A 3 -1.81 -14.41 13.76
CA PHE A 3 -2.36 -13.61 12.68
C PHE A 3 -3.88 -13.80 12.63
N ASP A 4 -4.64 -12.71 12.76
CA ASP A 4 -6.10 -12.74 12.83
C ASP A 4 -6.71 -12.76 11.43
N PHE A 5 -6.83 -13.95 10.82
CA PHE A 5 -7.42 -14.11 9.48
C PHE A 5 -8.84 -13.55 9.37
N LYS A 6 -9.62 -13.63 10.45
CA LYS A 6 -10.99 -13.07 10.49
C LYS A 6 -11.00 -11.55 10.31
N ARG A 7 -9.95 -10.87 10.77
CA ARG A 7 -9.86 -9.42 10.72
C ARG A 7 -9.28 -8.90 9.40
N MET A 8 -8.55 -9.73 8.67
CA MET A 8 -8.09 -9.42 7.31
C MET A 8 -9.22 -9.25 6.28
N ILE A 9 -10.39 -9.83 6.53
CA ILE A 9 -11.55 -9.77 5.62
C ILE A 9 -12.57 -8.72 6.12
N LYS A 10 -12.39 -8.23 7.34
CA LYS A 10 -13.25 -7.20 7.92
C LYS A 10 -12.86 -5.84 7.37
N PHE A 11 -13.73 -5.24 6.56
CA PHE A 11 -13.56 -3.86 6.09
C PHE A 11 -13.64 -2.87 7.26
N GLU A 12 -12.48 -2.51 7.79
CA GLU A 12 -12.32 -1.54 8.86
C GLU A 12 -11.30 -0.49 8.41
N HIS A 13 -11.62 0.79 8.59
CA HIS A 13 -10.71 1.87 8.21
C HIS A 13 -9.49 1.84 9.13
N ASN A 14 -8.38 1.29 8.62
CA ASN A 14 -7.17 1.02 9.40
C ASN A 14 -5.90 1.64 8.79
N VAL A 15 -6.08 2.41 7.72
CA VAL A 15 -5.02 3.09 6.97
C VAL A 15 -5.13 4.59 7.26
N GLY A 16 -4.10 5.13 7.89
CA GLY A 16 -3.97 6.55 8.16
C GLY A 16 -3.53 7.32 6.92
N GLU A 17 -3.58 8.65 7.03
CA GLU A 17 -3.33 9.51 5.88
C GLU A 17 -1.93 9.32 5.26
N LYS A 18 -0.93 8.99 6.07
CA LYS A 18 0.44 8.74 5.61
C LYS A 18 0.52 7.49 4.73
N GLU A 19 0.09 6.35 5.25
CA GLU A 19 0.05 5.09 4.48
C GLU A 19 -0.85 5.21 3.24
N LYS A 20 -1.96 5.95 3.33
CA LYS A 20 -2.83 6.24 2.19
C LYS A 20 -2.05 6.99 1.09
N LYS A 21 -1.31 8.04 1.44
CA LYS A 21 -0.46 8.78 0.49
C LYS A 21 0.58 7.86 -0.15
N TYR A 22 1.32 7.08 0.65
CA TYR A 22 2.31 6.16 0.12
C TYR A 22 1.72 5.14 -0.86
N ARG A 23 0.56 4.53 -0.56
CA ARG A 23 -0.09 3.57 -1.47
C ARG A 23 -0.64 4.22 -2.73
N MET A 24 -1.15 5.44 -2.62
CA MET A 24 -1.60 6.22 -3.78
C MET A 24 -0.43 6.59 -4.69
N TYR A 25 0.67 7.12 -4.13
CA TYR A 25 1.85 7.49 -4.90
C TYR A 25 2.56 6.27 -5.48
N ALA A 26 2.78 5.22 -4.67
CA ALA A 26 3.41 3.99 -5.13
C ALA A 26 2.55 3.28 -6.19
N GLY A 27 1.24 3.19 -5.96
CA GLY A 27 0.30 2.59 -6.92
C GLY A 27 0.23 3.38 -8.23
N ALA A 28 0.17 4.72 -8.16
CA ALA A 28 0.19 5.58 -9.35
C ALA A 28 1.51 5.46 -10.13
N ALA A 29 2.65 5.44 -9.43
CA ALA A 29 3.95 5.25 -10.05
C ALA A 29 4.06 3.88 -10.73
N LEU A 30 3.57 2.82 -10.07
CA LEU A 30 3.59 1.46 -10.61
C LEU A 30 2.68 1.34 -11.84
N ILE A 31 1.50 1.96 -11.82
CA ILE A 31 0.63 2.06 -13.01
C ILE A 31 1.36 2.79 -14.14
N ALA A 32 2.00 3.92 -13.88
CA ALA A 32 2.76 4.66 -14.89
C ALA A 32 3.85 3.78 -15.53
N ILE A 33 4.67 3.10 -14.71
CA ILE A 33 5.70 2.16 -15.18
C ILE A 33 5.08 1.02 -15.99
N SER A 34 3.93 0.48 -15.54
CA SER A 34 3.26 -0.63 -16.23
C SER A 34 2.84 -0.30 -17.66
N ILE A 35 2.49 0.96 -17.92
CA ILE A 35 2.13 1.44 -19.26
C ILE A 35 3.37 1.45 -20.15
N PHE A 36 4.52 1.92 -19.65
CA PHE A 36 5.79 1.90 -20.40
C PHE A 36 6.29 0.48 -20.67
N THR A 37 6.18 -0.42 -19.70
CA THR A 37 6.59 -1.83 -19.84
C THR A 37 5.54 -2.70 -20.55
N ALA A 38 4.36 -2.15 -20.89
CA ALA A 38 3.22 -2.87 -21.45
C ALA A 38 2.82 -4.14 -20.65
N SER A 39 3.00 -4.11 -19.32
CA SER A 39 2.82 -5.26 -18.44
C SER A 39 1.50 -5.20 -17.70
N ILE A 40 0.56 -6.03 -18.15
CA ILE A 40 -0.80 -6.16 -17.56
C ILE A 40 -0.73 -6.57 -16.08
N ALA A 41 0.21 -7.43 -15.71
CA ALA A 41 0.38 -7.87 -14.33
C ALA A 41 0.72 -6.70 -13.38
N LEU A 42 1.63 -5.82 -13.80
CA LEU A 42 2.00 -4.64 -13.03
C LEU A 42 0.83 -3.66 -12.93
N LEU A 43 0.08 -3.47 -14.00
CA LEU A 43 -1.12 -2.63 -13.99
C LEU A 43 -2.13 -3.10 -12.94
N LEU A 44 -2.43 -4.40 -12.90
CA LEU A 44 -3.35 -4.98 -11.93
C LEU A 44 -2.87 -4.81 -10.48
N ILE A 45 -1.58 -5.04 -10.22
CA ILE A 45 -0.99 -4.84 -8.88
C ILE A 45 -1.10 -3.37 -8.47
N GLY A 46 -0.75 -2.44 -9.37
CA GLY A 46 -0.86 -1.00 -9.13
C GLY A 46 -2.30 -0.59 -8.84
N LEU A 47 -3.27 -1.11 -9.59
CA LEU A 47 -4.70 -0.86 -9.39
C LEU A 47 -5.17 -1.33 -8.00
N VAL A 48 -4.78 -2.54 -7.58
CA VAL A 48 -5.11 -3.07 -6.25
C VAL A 48 -4.48 -2.21 -5.14
N LEU A 49 -3.25 -1.75 -5.34
CA LEU A 49 -2.57 -0.86 -4.39
C LEU A 49 -3.29 0.48 -4.22
N VAL A 50 -3.69 1.10 -5.34
CA VAL A 50 -4.48 2.33 -5.35
C VAL A 50 -5.84 2.11 -4.72
N ALA A 51 -6.53 1.02 -5.07
CA ALA A 51 -7.86 0.70 -4.52
C ALA A 51 -7.80 0.52 -3.00
N THR A 52 -6.86 -0.28 -2.49
CA THR A 52 -6.70 -0.50 -1.04
C THR A 52 -6.33 0.79 -0.29
N GLY A 53 -5.53 1.68 -0.91
CA GLY A 53 -5.28 3.02 -0.40
C GLY A 53 -6.53 3.92 -0.42
N PHE A 54 -7.34 3.85 -1.47
CA PHE A 54 -8.57 4.64 -1.64
C PHE A 54 -9.63 4.28 -0.61
N PHE A 55 -9.89 2.98 -0.42
CA PHE A 55 -10.83 2.48 0.60
C PHE A 55 -10.32 2.68 2.03
N GLY A 56 -9.02 2.97 2.21
CA GLY A 56 -8.41 3.14 3.53
C GLY A 56 -8.38 1.83 4.33
N PHE A 57 -8.28 0.70 3.62
CA PHE A 57 -8.30 -0.63 4.18
C PHE A 57 -7.08 -1.42 3.71
N CYS A 58 -6.29 -1.92 4.67
CA CYS A 58 -5.27 -2.91 4.41
C CYS A 58 -5.63 -4.25 5.07
N PRO A 59 -5.74 -5.34 4.29
CA PRO A 59 -5.93 -6.67 4.88
C PRO A 59 -4.74 -7.04 5.78
N ILE A 60 -3.51 -6.65 5.42
CA ILE A 60 -2.30 -6.93 6.22
C ILE A 60 -2.35 -6.21 7.57
N ASN A 61 -2.68 -4.92 7.60
CA ASN A 61 -2.82 -4.19 8.87
C ASN A 61 -3.93 -4.82 9.74
N GLY A 62 -5.03 -5.26 9.13
CA GLY A 62 -6.11 -5.97 9.81
C GLY A 62 -5.65 -7.29 10.44
N GLY A 63 -4.91 -8.11 9.71
CA GLY A 63 -4.38 -9.39 10.20
C GLY A 63 -3.34 -9.23 11.31
N LEU A 64 -2.60 -8.13 11.30
CA LEU A 64 -1.63 -7.75 12.33
C LEU A 64 -2.25 -7.00 13.53
N ASN A 65 -3.56 -6.76 13.55
CA ASN A 65 -4.20 -5.91 14.58
C ASN A 65 -3.51 -4.54 14.70
N ARG A 66 -3.12 -3.95 13.56
CA ARG A 66 -2.47 -2.63 13.47
C ARG A 66 -3.44 -1.62 12.85
N ASN A 67 -3.47 -0.43 13.44
CA ASN A 67 -4.19 0.72 12.91
C ASN A 67 -3.27 1.94 12.96
N THR A 68 -3.07 2.59 11.82
CA THR A 68 -2.20 3.77 11.68
C THR A 68 -2.98 5.08 11.56
N CYS A 69 -4.31 5.09 11.71
CA CYS A 69 -5.13 6.31 11.62
C CYS A 69 -4.73 7.41 12.62
N CYS A 70 -4.04 7.06 13.71
CA CYS A 70 -3.61 8.01 14.76
C CYS A 70 -2.09 8.16 14.88
N THR A 71 -1.29 7.47 14.07
CA THR A 71 0.17 7.53 14.15
C THR A 71 0.68 8.66 13.25
N GLY A 72 0.71 9.85 13.83
CA GLY A 72 1.54 10.95 13.35
C GLY A 72 3.00 10.52 13.26
N GLU A 73 3.67 11.01 12.21
CA GLU A 73 5.11 10.99 11.96
C GLU A 73 5.87 9.64 11.90
N SER A 74 6.20 9.19 10.69
CA SER A 74 7.60 8.91 10.33
C SER A 74 7.76 8.88 8.79
N PRO A 75 8.71 9.63 8.23
CA PRO A 75 9.01 9.63 6.80
C PRO A 75 9.94 8.44 6.49
N GLU A 76 9.39 7.28 6.12
CA GLU A 76 10.21 6.29 5.42
C GLU A 76 10.25 6.64 3.93
N ALA A 77 11.17 7.56 3.65
CA ALA A 77 11.80 7.65 2.35
C ALA A 77 12.62 6.36 2.14
N SER A 78 12.05 5.39 1.45
CA SER A 78 12.86 4.35 0.79
C SER A 78 13.53 5.01 -0.41
N ASN A 79 14.68 5.63 -0.14
CA ASN A 79 15.70 5.90 -1.15
C ASN A 79 16.42 4.57 -1.45
N THR A 80 16.38 4.21 -2.75
CA THR A 80 17.38 3.46 -3.56
C THR A 80 17.71 2.00 -3.20
N PRO A 81 17.88 1.15 -4.23
CA PRO A 81 19.20 0.91 -4.83
C PRO A 81 19.18 1.05 -6.36
N GLU A 82 20.05 1.87 -6.96
CA GLU A 82 21.42 1.56 -7.43
C GLU A 82 21.40 0.90 -8.83
N GLU A 83 21.85 1.65 -9.85
CA GLU A 83 22.57 1.08 -11.00
C GLU A 83 23.76 2.01 -11.31
N ASN A 84 24.96 1.56 -10.90
CA ASN A 84 26.25 1.95 -11.48
C ASN A 84 26.43 1.14 -12.79
N ASN A 85 26.93 1.69 -13.89
CA ASN A 85 28.31 2.09 -14.17
C ASN A 85 28.34 3.03 -15.38
#